data_AF-A0A3B8KYD9-F1
#
_entry.id   AF-A0A3B8KYD9-F1
#
_cell.length_a   1.000
_cell.length_b   1.000
_cell.length_c   1.000
_cell.angle_alpha   90.00
_cell.angle_beta   90.00
_cell.angle_gamma   90.00
#
_symmetry.space_group_name_H-M   'P 1'
#
loop_
_entity.id
_entity.type
_entity.pdbx_description
1 polymer ?
#
loop_
_entity_poly.entity_id
_entity_poly.type
_entity_poly.pdbx_seq_one_letter_code
_entity_poly.pdbx_strand_id
1 'polypeptide(L)'
;MQDGEFSGRVVSGATTVLAVAEQFNRLKQVAGSLSQAALSSEQGYFAPSEDEEVRHLLVSYWQSRNALLEVVLEMKNDRQVDSHFLVGYAGALVLVDAARYLYSEFDERPVVRDKLNEPAPHFGIPADVYDTVQKSLINPVHTWHLYHAAKYFEENRDSLTALVEGTTLEFLPPLIESHQSSNEMSLSAFAVLSARVQARQLMDLVKEDLLHRALYGLQKSVSSAVSGLYTVRDHVPGLPEAIRDRVRELLRPGDVLIVRKEHALTNYFLPGYWPHAALYLGTCDELSAAEFGDHEHVRPHWDNLLACDADEPCRVHEALKDGVHVRSLSSPFASDAITVLRPQLGLEEIYPAMARGMFHTGKSYDFDFDFTRADRLVCTE
;
A
#
# COMPACT_ATOMS: atom_id res chain seq x y z
N MET A 1 21.79 19.61 14.47
CA MET A 1 22.19 19.57 13.04
C MET A 1 23.20 18.45 12.85
N GLN A 2 22.68 17.23 12.79
CA GLN A 2 23.33 16.12 12.10
C GLN A 2 22.27 15.69 11.10
N ASP A 3 22.56 15.84 9.81
CA ASP A 3 21.79 15.23 8.73
C ASP A 3 21.87 13.73 8.91
N GLY A 4 21.01 13.19 9.77
CA GLY A 4 20.73 11.77 9.85
C GLY A 4 19.74 11.49 8.74
N GLU A 5 20.23 11.30 7.53
CA GLU A 5 19.40 10.91 6.39
C GLU A 5 18.60 9.67 6.79
N PHE A 6 17.27 9.79 6.84
CA PHE A 6 16.40 8.67 7.20
C PHE A 6 16.62 7.54 6.20
N SER A 7 16.53 6.29 6.66
CA SER A 7 16.65 5.16 5.75
C SER A 7 15.64 5.27 4.61
N GLY A 8 16.02 4.85 3.40
CA GLY A 8 15.14 4.93 2.23
C GLY A 8 13.78 4.26 2.46
N ARG A 9 13.73 3.21 3.29
CA ARG A 9 12.51 2.53 3.72
C ARG A 9 11.57 3.43 4.52
N VAL A 10 12.11 4.23 5.44
CA VAL A 10 11.33 5.18 6.26
C VAL A 10 10.75 6.29 5.39
N VAL A 11 11.57 6.85 4.49
CA VAL A 11 11.13 7.89 3.54
C VAL A 11 10.04 7.36 2.62
N SER A 12 10.24 6.17 2.02
CA SER A 12 9.27 5.47 1.18
C SER A 12 7.94 5.21 1.90
N GLY A 13 8.03 4.76 3.16
CA GLY A 13 6.86 4.56 4.02
C GLY A 13 6.10 5.85 4.30
N ALA A 14 6.82 6.94 4.61
CA ALA A 14 6.21 8.26 4.84
C ALA A 14 5.49 8.78 3.59
N THR A 15 6.14 8.70 2.42
CA THR A 15 5.53 9.08 1.12
C THR A 15 4.25 8.28 0.86
N THR A 16 4.28 6.97 1.09
CA THR A 16 3.10 6.11 0.94
C THR A 16 1.97 6.54 1.88
N VAL A 17 2.28 6.81 3.15
CA VAL A 17 1.27 7.24 4.14
C VAL A 17 0.60 8.53 3.72
N LEU A 18 1.37 9.54 3.31
CA LEU A 18 0.85 10.84 2.90
C LEU A 18 0.00 10.72 1.62
N ALA A 19 0.49 9.99 0.62
CA ALA A 19 -0.23 9.79 -0.64
C ALA A 19 -1.55 9.04 -0.43
N VAL A 20 -1.56 7.99 0.40
CA VAL A 20 -2.78 7.24 0.69
C VAL A 20 -3.75 8.04 1.58
N ALA A 21 -3.25 8.85 2.52
CA ALA A 21 -4.12 9.73 3.31
C ALA A 21 -4.90 10.70 2.41
N GLU A 22 -4.21 11.32 1.44
CA GLU A 22 -4.84 12.17 0.43
C GLU A 22 -5.82 11.38 -0.45
N GLN A 23 -5.45 10.15 -0.83
CA GLN A 23 -6.31 9.27 -1.62
C GLN A 23 -7.60 8.90 -0.88
N PHE A 24 -7.53 8.53 0.40
CA PHE A 24 -8.72 8.26 1.18
C PHE A 24 -9.61 9.49 1.32
N ASN A 25 -9.05 10.69 1.46
CA ASN A 25 -9.86 11.91 1.48
C ASN A 25 -10.64 12.10 0.17
N ARG A 26 -10.03 11.84 -0.99
CA ARG A 26 -10.74 11.84 -2.29
C ARG A 26 -11.81 10.76 -2.34
N LEU A 27 -11.48 9.52 -1.99
CA LEU A 27 -12.42 8.40 -2.04
C LEU A 27 -13.64 8.65 -1.14
N LYS A 28 -13.46 9.23 0.05
CA LYS A 28 -14.56 9.64 0.93
C LYS A 28 -15.47 10.70 0.32
N GLN A 29 -14.91 11.68 -0.40
CA GLN A 29 -15.72 12.71 -1.06
C GLN A 29 -16.58 12.12 -2.18
N VAL A 30 -15.99 11.26 -3.01
CA VAL A 30 -16.70 10.58 -4.09
C VAL A 30 -17.77 9.63 -3.52
N ALA A 31 -17.39 8.80 -2.55
CA ALA A 31 -18.29 7.86 -1.89
C ALA A 31 -19.46 8.56 -1.21
N GLY A 32 -19.24 9.70 -0.54
CA GLY A 32 -20.30 10.53 0.03
C GLY A 32 -21.26 11.08 -1.03
N SER A 33 -20.74 11.48 -2.18
CA SER A 33 -21.56 11.98 -3.30
C SER A 33 -22.44 10.87 -3.91
N LEU A 34 -21.87 9.68 -4.14
CA LEU A 34 -22.62 8.52 -4.61
C LEU A 34 -23.65 8.04 -3.60
N SER A 35 -23.29 8.04 -2.32
CA SER A 35 -24.16 7.70 -1.20
C SER A 35 -25.40 8.60 -1.15
N GLN A 36 -25.26 9.90 -1.45
CA GLN A 36 -26.39 10.84 -1.53
C GLN A 36 -27.22 10.66 -2.80
N ALA A 37 -26.58 10.40 -3.94
CA ALA A 37 -27.28 10.10 -5.20
C ALA A 37 -28.15 8.85 -5.07
N ALA A 38 -27.62 7.77 -4.46
CA ALA A 38 -28.34 6.53 -4.22
C ALA A 38 -29.54 6.70 -3.27
N LEU A 39 -29.49 7.63 -2.30
CA LEU A 39 -30.64 7.95 -1.43
C LEU A 39 -31.80 8.61 -2.20
N SER A 40 -31.50 9.28 -3.31
CA SER A 40 -32.51 9.91 -4.16
C SER A 40 -33.15 8.94 -5.16
N SER A 41 -32.54 7.77 -5.36
CA SER A 41 -33.06 6.73 -6.24
C SER A 41 -34.08 5.88 -5.47
N GLU A 42 -35.34 5.87 -5.94
CA GLU A 42 -36.45 5.12 -5.31
C GLU A 42 -36.28 3.58 -5.39
N GLN A 43 -35.20 3.08 -5.98
CA GLN A 43 -35.17 1.72 -6.54
C GLN A 43 -34.60 0.65 -5.61
N GLY A 44 -33.86 0.99 -4.56
CA GLY A 44 -33.34 -0.02 -3.61
C GLY A 44 -32.32 -1.01 -4.22
N TYR A 45 -31.85 -0.74 -5.45
CA TYR A 45 -30.77 -1.45 -6.15
C TYR A 45 -29.90 -0.43 -6.90
N PHE A 46 -28.64 -0.76 -7.15
CA PHE A 46 -27.71 0.06 -7.94
C PHE A 46 -27.98 -0.09 -9.43
N ALA A 47 -28.01 1.03 -10.17
CA ALA A 47 -27.97 1.00 -11.62
C ALA A 47 -26.61 0.49 -12.13
N PRO A 48 -26.50 -0.07 -13.35
CA PRO A 48 -25.24 -0.62 -13.86
C PRO A 48 -24.05 0.36 -13.85
N SER A 49 -24.29 1.66 -14.04
CA SER A 49 -23.25 2.69 -13.95
C SER A 49 -22.81 2.95 -12.50
N GLU A 50 -23.76 3.00 -11.56
CA GLU A 50 -23.47 3.16 -10.13
C GLU A 50 -22.73 1.92 -9.59
N ASP A 51 -23.06 0.74 -10.12
CA ASP A 51 -22.41 -0.53 -9.79
C ASP A 51 -20.91 -0.51 -10.15
N GLU A 52 -20.59 0.02 -11.32
CA GLU A 52 -19.21 0.17 -11.79
C GLU A 52 -18.45 1.22 -10.98
N GLU A 53 -19.07 2.35 -10.65
CA GLU A 53 -18.47 3.39 -9.82
C GLU A 53 -18.18 2.90 -8.39
N VAL A 54 -19.12 2.17 -7.77
CA VAL A 54 -18.92 1.55 -6.45
C VAL A 54 -17.80 0.50 -6.51
N ARG A 55 -17.74 -0.29 -7.58
CA ARG A 55 -16.66 -1.28 -7.79
C ARG A 55 -15.30 -0.59 -7.90
N HIS A 56 -15.20 0.47 -8.69
CA HIS A 56 -13.97 1.25 -8.83
C HIS A 56 -13.50 1.81 -7.49
N LEU A 57 -14.40 2.43 -6.71
CA LEU A 57 -14.07 2.91 -5.37
C LEU A 57 -13.59 1.80 -4.44
N LEU A 58 -14.20 0.61 -4.51
CA LEU A 58 -13.80 -0.54 -3.69
C LEU A 58 -12.40 -1.04 -4.07
N VAL A 59 -12.07 -1.08 -5.37
CA VAL A 59 -10.72 -1.40 -5.87
C VAL A 59 -9.70 -0.41 -5.33
N SER A 60 -9.93 0.90 -5.54
CA SER A 60 -9.03 1.95 -5.07
C SER A 60 -8.84 1.92 -3.55
N TYR A 61 -9.93 1.73 -2.80
CA TYR A 61 -9.89 1.59 -1.34
C TYR A 61 -9.07 0.37 -0.92
N TRP A 62 -9.30 -0.79 -1.55
CA TRP A 62 -8.63 -2.04 -1.21
C TRP A 62 -7.12 -1.96 -1.45
N GLN A 63 -6.71 -1.42 -2.61
CA GLN A 63 -5.32 -1.17 -2.97
C GLN A 63 -4.62 -0.26 -1.95
N SER A 64 -5.23 0.91 -1.71
CA SER A 64 -4.76 1.91 -0.73
C SER A 64 -4.60 1.33 0.66
N ARG A 65 -5.59 0.55 1.12
CA ARG A 65 -5.59 -0.10 2.43
C ARG A 65 -4.44 -1.10 2.56
N ASN A 66 -4.20 -1.91 1.55
CA ASN A 66 -3.14 -2.91 1.59
C ASN A 66 -1.75 -2.28 1.58
N ALA A 67 -1.54 -1.22 0.80
CA ALA A 67 -0.30 -0.46 0.81
C ALA A 67 0.03 0.10 2.21
N LEU A 68 -0.97 0.67 2.89
CA LEU A 68 -0.80 1.14 4.27
C LEU A 68 -0.56 0.01 5.27
N LEU A 69 -1.29 -1.11 5.17
CA LEU A 69 -1.08 -2.25 6.06
C LEU A 69 0.35 -2.78 5.95
N GLU A 70 0.88 -2.87 4.74
CA GLU A 70 2.26 -3.28 4.52
C GLU A 70 3.23 -2.32 5.21
N VAL A 71 3.07 -1.00 5.01
CA VAL A 71 3.90 0.01 5.70
C VAL A 71 3.82 -0.12 7.23
N VAL A 72 2.61 -0.21 7.79
CA VAL A 72 2.42 -0.32 9.25
C VAL A 72 3.13 -1.55 9.82
N LEU A 73 3.08 -2.67 9.08
CA LEU A 73 3.65 -3.93 9.53
C LEU A 73 5.15 -3.99 9.31
N GLU A 74 5.64 -3.38 8.23
CA GLU A 74 7.05 -3.15 7.99
C GLU A 74 7.70 -2.35 9.12
N MET A 75 7.06 -1.25 9.54
CA MET A 75 7.53 -0.39 10.62
C MET A 75 7.38 -1.03 12.02
N LYS A 76 6.47 -2.00 12.16
CA LYS A 76 6.21 -2.67 13.45
C LYS A 76 7.40 -3.45 13.98
N ASN A 77 8.28 -3.95 13.12
CA ASN A 77 9.40 -4.80 13.52
C ASN A 77 10.49 -4.01 14.27
N ASP A 78 10.61 -2.70 14.00
CA ASP A 78 11.64 -1.82 14.56
C ASP A 78 11.03 -0.65 15.37
N ARG A 79 9.95 -0.92 16.11
CA ARG A 79 9.19 0.07 16.91
C ARG A 79 10.00 0.91 17.91
N GLN A 80 11.24 0.52 18.21
CA GLN A 80 12.12 1.28 19.09
C GLN A 80 12.83 2.44 18.38
N VAL A 81 12.64 2.59 17.07
CA VAL A 81 13.14 3.71 16.28
C VAL A 81 12.00 4.71 16.05
N ASP A 82 12.15 5.91 16.59
CA ASP A 82 11.16 6.99 16.57
C ASP A 82 10.60 7.30 15.16
N SER A 83 11.44 7.25 14.13
CA SER A 83 11.01 7.47 12.74
C SER A 83 10.14 6.33 12.20
N HIS A 84 10.42 5.07 12.56
CA HIS A 84 9.58 3.94 12.21
C HIS A 84 8.26 4.00 12.98
N PHE A 85 8.31 4.39 14.26
CA PHE A 85 7.12 4.65 15.04
C PHE A 85 6.21 5.69 14.37
N LEU A 86 6.75 6.86 13.99
CA LEU A 86 5.96 7.93 13.35
C LEU A 86 5.26 7.46 12.08
N VAL A 87 6.01 6.84 11.16
CA VAL A 87 5.44 6.33 9.89
C VAL A 87 4.39 5.26 10.15
N GLY A 88 4.70 4.28 10.99
CA GLY A 88 3.79 3.18 11.31
C GLY A 88 2.53 3.65 12.05
N TYR A 89 2.66 4.62 12.95
CA TYR A 89 1.53 5.15 13.70
C TYR A 89 0.63 6.03 12.84
N ALA A 90 1.20 6.92 12.02
CA ALA A 90 0.46 7.71 11.04
C ALA A 90 -0.34 6.80 10.09
N GLY A 91 0.30 5.79 9.51
CA GLY A 91 -0.38 4.83 8.63
C GLY A 91 -1.51 4.07 9.33
N ALA A 92 -1.33 3.69 10.60
CA ALA A 92 -2.38 3.04 11.38
C ALA A 92 -3.58 3.96 11.66
N LEU A 93 -3.35 5.25 11.94
CA LEU A 93 -4.43 6.23 12.13
C LEU A 93 -5.21 6.49 10.85
N VAL A 94 -4.54 6.59 9.70
CA VAL A 94 -5.18 6.73 8.39
C VAL A 94 -6.07 5.52 8.08
N LEU A 95 -5.62 4.29 8.39
CA LEU A 95 -6.43 3.08 8.27
C LEU A 95 -7.67 3.09 9.18
N VAL A 96 -7.51 3.52 10.44
CA VAL A 96 -8.61 3.61 11.42
C VAL A 96 -9.65 4.63 10.97
N ASP A 97 -9.20 5.78 10.51
CA ASP A 97 -10.04 6.86 10.01
C ASP A 97 -10.84 6.42 8.76
N ALA A 98 -10.22 5.73 7.81
CA ALA A 98 -10.94 5.16 6.67
C ALA A 98 -11.97 4.09 7.09
N ALA A 99 -11.62 3.20 8.03
CA ALA A 99 -12.54 2.18 8.55
C ALA A 99 -13.74 2.80 9.29
N ARG A 100 -13.52 3.89 10.03
CA ARG A 100 -14.57 4.64 10.72
C ARG A 100 -15.48 5.37 9.76
N TYR A 101 -14.95 5.94 8.68
CA TYR A 101 -15.77 6.53 7.63
C TYR A 101 -16.71 5.48 7.02
N LEU A 102 -16.20 4.29 6.69
CA LEU A 102 -17.05 3.20 6.18
C LEU A 102 -18.16 2.85 7.17
N TYR A 103 -17.85 2.81 8.46
CA TYR A 103 -18.85 2.61 9.51
C TYR A 103 -19.88 3.76 9.51
N SER A 104 -19.45 5.01 9.70
CA SER A 104 -20.37 6.14 9.86
C SER A 104 -21.28 6.35 8.64
N GLU A 105 -20.76 6.12 7.43
CA GLU A 105 -21.50 6.40 6.20
C GLU A 105 -22.42 5.23 5.80
N PHE A 106 -21.99 3.98 5.99
CA PHE A 106 -22.64 2.81 5.39
C PHE A 106 -23.22 1.80 6.40
N ASP A 107 -22.99 1.94 7.70
CA ASP A 107 -23.39 0.93 8.70
C ASP A 107 -24.89 0.61 8.70
N GLU A 108 -25.70 1.66 8.57
CA GLU A 108 -27.16 1.61 8.60
C GLU A 108 -27.76 1.31 7.21
N ARG A 109 -26.94 0.96 6.21
CA ARG A 109 -27.35 0.73 4.82
C ARG A 109 -27.04 -0.70 4.35
N PRO A 110 -27.92 -1.68 4.59
CA PRO A 110 -27.67 -3.09 4.28
C PRO A 110 -27.30 -3.35 2.81
N VAL A 111 -28.00 -2.72 1.85
CA VAL A 111 -27.75 -2.89 0.41
C VAL A 111 -26.34 -2.45 0.02
N VAL A 112 -25.86 -1.33 0.57
CA VAL A 112 -24.51 -0.82 0.30
C VAL A 112 -23.47 -1.75 0.93
N ARG A 113 -23.73 -2.24 2.15
CA ARG A 113 -22.82 -3.18 2.83
C ARG A 113 -22.69 -4.51 2.07
N ASP A 114 -23.81 -5.08 1.65
CA ASP A 114 -23.83 -6.32 0.86
C ASP A 114 -23.02 -6.12 -0.42
N LYS A 115 -23.20 -4.97 -1.08
CA LYS A 115 -22.42 -4.59 -2.27
C LYS A 115 -20.92 -4.49 -1.99
N LEU A 116 -20.52 -3.86 -0.89
CA LEU A 116 -19.11 -3.75 -0.48
C LEU A 116 -18.49 -5.08 -0.03
N ASN A 117 -19.31 -6.09 0.25
CA ASN A 117 -18.88 -7.44 0.60
C ASN A 117 -18.87 -8.40 -0.61
N GLU A 118 -19.38 -7.97 -1.78
CA GLU A 118 -19.31 -8.78 -3.00
C GLU A 118 -17.84 -9.01 -3.41
N PRO A 119 -17.43 -10.26 -3.68
CA PRO A 119 -16.09 -10.53 -4.15
C PRO A 119 -15.90 -10.03 -5.59
N ALA A 120 -14.72 -9.49 -5.89
CA ALA A 120 -14.27 -9.24 -7.25
C ALA A 120 -12.90 -9.92 -7.48
N PRO A 121 -12.85 -11.26 -7.69
CA PRO A 121 -11.60 -12.02 -7.75
C PRO A 121 -10.68 -11.60 -8.89
N HIS A 122 -11.24 -11.04 -9.97
CA HIS A 122 -10.49 -10.50 -11.10
C HIS A 122 -9.77 -9.19 -10.76
N PHE A 123 -10.12 -8.51 -9.67
CA PHE A 123 -9.34 -7.43 -9.07
C PHE A 123 -8.72 -7.87 -7.75
N GLY A 124 -8.69 -9.19 -7.51
CA GLY A 124 -8.26 -9.83 -6.26
C GLY A 124 -8.95 -9.29 -5.00
N ILE A 125 -10.16 -8.78 -5.10
CA ILE A 125 -10.93 -8.35 -3.93
C ILE A 125 -11.63 -9.59 -3.34
N PRO A 126 -11.36 -9.96 -2.08
CA PRO A 126 -12.03 -11.08 -1.44
C PRO A 126 -13.49 -10.73 -1.11
N ALA A 127 -14.29 -11.73 -0.75
CA ALA A 127 -15.59 -11.48 -0.13
C ALA A 127 -15.42 -10.85 1.26
N ASP A 128 -16.48 -10.23 1.77
CA ASP A 128 -16.59 -9.73 3.14
C ASP A 128 -15.58 -8.63 3.52
N VAL A 129 -15.19 -7.78 2.56
CA VAL A 129 -14.22 -6.67 2.79
C VAL A 129 -14.73 -5.71 3.86
N TYR A 130 -15.97 -5.24 3.74
CA TYR A 130 -16.56 -4.33 4.72
C TYR A 130 -16.55 -4.95 6.11
N ASP A 131 -17.07 -6.18 6.25
CA ASP A 131 -17.15 -6.84 7.56
C ASP A 131 -15.78 -7.16 8.15
N THR A 132 -14.80 -7.51 7.31
CA THR A 132 -13.41 -7.72 7.74
C THR A 132 -12.78 -6.43 8.27
N VAL A 133 -13.04 -5.29 7.62
CA VAL A 133 -12.60 -3.98 8.09
C VAL A 133 -13.24 -3.65 9.44
N GLN A 134 -14.56 -3.83 9.57
CA GLN A 134 -15.28 -3.56 10.82
C GLN A 134 -14.80 -4.46 11.97
N LYS A 135 -14.53 -5.75 11.71
CA LYS A 135 -13.90 -6.69 12.66
C LYS A 135 -12.54 -6.19 13.15
N SER A 136 -11.71 -5.71 12.22
CA SER A 136 -10.38 -5.20 12.53
C SER A 136 -10.44 -3.92 13.39
N LEU A 137 -11.42 -3.06 13.15
CA LEU A 137 -11.62 -1.79 13.87
C LEU A 137 -11.98 -2.02 15.36
N ILE A 138 -12.77 -3.05 15.66
CA ILE A 138 -13.18 -3.38 17.04
C ILE A 138 -12.24 -4.36 17.75
N ASN A 139 -11.12 -4.72 17.12
CA ASN A 139 -10.22 -5.72 17.69
C ASN A 139 -9.51 -5.16 18.94
N PRO A 140 -9.64 -5.77 20.12
CA PRO A 140 -9.09 -5.24 21.37
C PRO A 140 -7.55 -5.14 21.35
N VAL A 141 -6.86 -6.01 20.61
CA VAL A 141 -5.40 -5.95 20.44
C VAL A 141 -4.99 -4.74 19.61
N HIS A 142 -5.74 -4.42 18.55
CA HIS A 142 -5.48 -3.21 17.76
C HIS A 142 -5.77 -1.95 18.57
N THR A 143 -6.89 -1.91 19.28
CA THR A 143 -7.25 -0.79 20.17
C THR A 143 -6.19 -0.57 21.24
N TRP A 144 -5.70 -1.65 21.86
CA TRP A 144 -4.62 -1.56 22.85
C TRP A 144 -3.33 -1.01 22.26
N HIS A 145 -2.91 -1.46 21.07
CA HIS A 145 -1.73 -0.93 20.40
C HIS A 145 -1.88 0.56 20.05
N LEU A 146 -3.05 0.98 19.55
CA LEU A 146 -3.33 2.37 19.22
C LEU A 146 -3.33 3.27 20.45
N TYR A 147 -3.84 2.78 21.58
CA TYR A 147 -3.80 3.50 22.85
C TYR A 147 -2.36 3.77 23.32
N HIS A 148 -1.49 2.74 23.31
CA HIS A 148 -0.09 2.92 23.69
C HIS A 148 0.67 3.80 22.70
N ALA A 149 0.39 3.68 21.42
CA ALA A 149 0.99 4.53 20.40
C ALA A 149 0.56 6.00 20.57
N ALA A 150 -0.73 6.26 20.86
CA ALA A 150 -1.22 7.60 21.15
C ALA A 150 -0.51 8.20 22.36
N LYS A 151 -0.46 7.45 23.46
CA LYS A 151 0.24 7.86 24.69
C LYS A 151 1.71 8.16 24.44
N TYR A 152 2.41 7.29 23.72
CA TYR A 152 3.82 7.51 23.40
C TYR A 152 4.01 8.75 22.52
N PHE A 153 3.16 8.98 21.52
CA PHE A 153 3.21 10.18 20.69
C PHE A 153 2.98 11.45 21.53
N GLU A 154 1.98 11.45 22.42
CA GLU A 154 1.68 12.58 23.31
C GLU A 154 2.85 12.88 24.27
N GLU A 155 3.42 11.84 24.89
CA GLU A 155 4.55 11.97 25.83
C GLU A 155 5.85 12.45 25.16
N ASN A 156 6.02 12.20 23.85
CA ASN A 156 7.23 12.50 23.09
C ASN A 156 6.99 13.50 21.93
N ARG A 157 5.88 14.24 21.96
CA ARG A 157 5.42 15.06 20.83
C ARG A 157 6.48 16.04 20.32
N ASP A 158 7.08 16.80 21.23
CA ASP A 158 8.04 17.85 20.89
C ASP A 158 9.32 17.25 20.30
N SER A 159 9.81 16.14 20.86
CA SER A 159 11.01 15.47 20.36
C SER A 159 10.77 14.80 19.01
N LEU A 160 9.61 14.17 18.83
CA LEU A 160 9.22 13.54 17.56
C LEU A 160 9.02 14.57 16.46
N THR A 161 8.47 15.75 16.78
CA THR A 161 8.31 16.85 15.81
C THR A 161 9.67 17.44 15.43
N ALA A 162 10.53 17.71 16.42
CA ALA A 162 11.88 18.22 16.18
C ALA A 162 12.77 17.22 15.40
N LEU A 163 12.52 15.92 15.54
CA LEU A 163 13.23 14.86 14.80
C LEU A 163 13.03 14.96 13.29
N VAL A 164 11.84 15.36 12.84
CA VAL A 164 11.45 15.33 11.42
C VAL A 164 11.35 16.72 10.78
N GLU A 165 11.58 17.78 11.55
CA GLU A 165 11.51 19.17 11.08
C GLU A 165 12.48 19.42 9.91
N GLY A 166 11.98 20.00 8.80
CA GLY A 166 12.78 20.27 7.61
C GLY A 166 13.10 19.03 6.77
N THR A 167 12.49 17.89 7.06
CA THR A 167 12.65 16.64 6.29
C THR A 167 11.36 16.27 5.57
N THR A 168 11.41 15.28 4.69
CA THR A 168 10.21 14.75 4.00
C THR A 168 9.15 14.17 4.95
N LEU A 169 9.52 13.88 6.21
CA LEU A 169 8.62 13.35 7.24
C LEU A 169 7.89 14.44 8.04
N GLU A 170 8.18 15.73 7.82
CA GLU A 170 7.65 16.84 8.63
C GLU A 170 6.12 16.93 8.66
N PHE A 171 5.45 16.35 7.67
CA PHE A 171 3.99 16.32 7.55
C PHE A 171 3.32 15.21 8.37
N LEU A 172 4.07 14.25 8.92
CA LEU A 172 3.50 13.14 9.69
C LEU A 172 2.94 13.56 11.05
N PRO A 173 3.62 14.36 11.90
CA PRO A 173 3.05 14.78 13.17
C PRO A 173 1.72 15.57 13.03
N PRO A 174 1.60 16.56 12.13
CA PRO A 174 0.31 17.23 11.90
C PRO A 174 -0.81 16.28 11.42
N LEU A 175 -0.47 15.30 10.57
CA LEU A 175 -1.42 14.27 10.14
C LEU A 175 -1.90 13.43 11.32
N ILE A 176 -0.99 12.96 12.17
CA ILE A 176 -1.31 12.22 13.39
C ILE A 176 -2.26 13.02 14.28
N GLU A 177 -1.97 14.31 14.52
CA GLU A 177 -2.78 15.18 15.37
C GLU A 177 -4.20 15.40 14.82
N SER A 178 -4.33 15.63 13.51
CA SER A 178 -5.64 15.79 12.87
C SER A 178 -6.51 14.54 13.00
N HIS A 179 -5.88 13.36 12.96
CA HIS A 179 -6.60 12.09 13.10
C HIS A 179 -6.84 11.73 14.57
N GLN A 180 -5.93 12.03 15.51
CA GLN A 180 -6.13 11.79 16.94
C GLN A 180 -7.32 12.60 17.48
N SER A 181 -7.37 13.90 17.16
CA SER A 181 -8.47 14.79 17.56
C SER A 181 -9.82 14.36 16.98
N SER A 182 -9.83 13.88 15.73
CA SER A 182 -11.01 13.29 15.10
C SER A 182 -11.34 11.88 15.63
N ASN A 183 -10.37 11.22 16.29
CA ASN A 183 -10.46 9.82 16.70
C ASN A 183 -10.78 9.58 18.18
N GLU A 184 -11.05 10.62 18.97
CA GLU A 184 -11.56 10.50 20.35
C GLU A 184 -12.99 9.90 20.36
N MET A 185 -13.10 8.59 20.12
CA MET A 185 -14.33 7.86 20.39
C MET A 185 -14.43 7.65 21.91
N SER A 186 -15.55 8.07 22.50
CA SER A 186 -15.84 7.73 23.88
C SER A 186 -15.89 6.20 24.07
N LEU A 187 -15.53 5.72 25.26
CA LEU A 187 -15.63 4.30 25.60
C LEU A 187 -17.05 3.73 25.38
N SER A 188 -18.08 4.56 25.54
CA SER A 188 -19.47 4.19 25.26
C SER A 188 -19.75 4.02 23.76
N ALA A 189 -19.23 4.90 22.91
CA ALA A 189 -19.34 4.76 21.45
C ALA A 189 -18.62 3.50 20.96
N PHE A 190 -17.43 3.19 21.51
CA PHE A 190 -16.72 1.96 21.21
C PHE A 190 -17.48 0.70 21.64
N ALA A 191 -18.07 0.71 22.83
CA ALA A 191 -18.87 -0.41 23.33
C ALA A 191 -20.11 -0.68 22.47
N VAL A 192 -20.82 0.37 22.04
CA VAL A 192 -21.97 0.27 21.14
C VAL A 192 -21.56 -0.26 19.78
N LEU A 193 -20.49 0.31 19.18
CA LEU A 193 -19.92 -0.17 17.92
C LEU A 193 -19.57 -1.66 18.01
N SER A 194 -18.82 -2.04 19.04
CA SER A 194 -18.40 -3.42 19.28
C SER A 194 -19.59 -4.37 19.41
N ALA A 195 -20.61 -3.99 20.19
CA ALA A 195 -21.82 -4.79 20.36
C ALA A 195 -22.59 -4.96 19.03
N ARG A 196 -22.73 -3.90 18.23
CA ARG A 196 -23.41 -3.94 16.92
C ARG A 196 -22.67 -4.82 15.91
N VAL A 197 -21.35 -4.67 15.82
CA VAL A 197 -20.52 -5.47 14.91
C VAL A 197 -20.53 -6.95 15.32
N GLN A 198 -20.44 -7.27 16.62
CA GLN A 198 -20.52 -8.64 17.12
C GLN A 198 -21.91 -9.27 16.93
N ALA A 199 -22.99 -8.52 17.21
CA ALA A 199 -24.35 -9.00 17.05
C ALA A 199 -24.66 -9.39 15.59
N ARG A 200 -24.19 -8.60 14.63
CA ARG A 200 -24.37 -8.91 13.20
C ARG A 200 -23.66 -10.19 12.77
N GLN A 201 -22.41 -10.36 13.20
CA GLN A 201 -21.67 -11.59 12.90
C GLN A 201 -22.35 -12.82 13.48
N LEU A 202 -22.94 -12.70 14.67
CA LEU A 202 -23.74 -13.77 15.26
C LEU A 202 -25.02 -14.03 14.46
N MET A 203 -25.69 -12.99 13.94
CA MET A 203 -26.86 -13.15 13.07
C MET A 203 -26.53 -13.84 11.74
N ASP A 204 -25.37 -13.54 11.13
CA ASP A 204 -24.92 -14.19 9.89
C ASP A 204 -24.53 -15.66 10.12
N LEU A 205 -24.04 -15.98 11.32
CA LEU A 205 -23.73 -17.35 11.77
C LEU A 205 -24.97 -18.18 12.13
N VAL A 206 -26.12 -17.55 12.42
CA VAL A 206 -27.36 -18.27 12.81
C VAL A 206 -28.07 -18.95 11.62
N LYS A 207 -27.50 -18.87 10.40
CA LYS A 207 -27.94 -19.70 9.26
C LYS A 207 -27.35 -21.11 9.19
N GLU A 208 -26.33 -21.46 9.98
CA GLU A 208 -25.88 -22.86 10.13
C GLU A 208 -25.37 -23.19 11.55
N ASP A 209 -25.69 -24.41 11.98
CA ASP A 209 -25.71 -24.99 13.32
C ASP A 209 -24.64 -24.54 14.36
N LEU A 210 -25.13 -24.14 15.54
CA LEU A 210 -24.46 -23.25 16.49
C LEU A 210 -23.55 -23.91 17.55
N LEU A 211 -23.64 -25.21 17.79
CA LEU A 211 -23.05 -25.79 19.03
C LEU A 211 -21.70 -26.49 18.86
N HIS A 212 -21.28 -26.85 17.65
CA HIS A 212 -20.01 -27.57 17.44
C HIS A 212 -18.76 -26.68 17.21
N ARG A 213 -18.93 -25.38 16.94
CA ARG A 213 -17.81 -24.47 16.57
C ARG A 213 -17.26 -23.63 17.73
N ALA A 214 -18.04 -23.39 18.78
CA ALA A 214 -17.61 -22.58 19.94
C ALA A 214 -16.38 -23.17 20.65
N LEU A 215 -16.26 -24.50 20.68
CA LEU A 215 -15.11 -25.19 21.27
C LEU A 215 -13.87 -25.24 20.37
N TYR A 216 -14.00 -25.05 19.05
CA TYR A 216 -12.86 -25.00 18.11
C TYR A 216 -12.35 -23.57 17.85
N GLY A 217 -13.20 -22.54 17.99
CA GLY A 217 -12.84 -21.15 17.71
C GLY A 217 -11.91 -20.50 18.75
N LEU A 218 -11.99 -20.93 20.01
CA LEU A 218 -11.12 -20.39 21.07
C LEU A 218 -9.66 -20.83 20.87
N GLN A 219 -9.44 -22.01 20.28
CA GLN A 219 -8.10 -22.58 20.07
C GLN A 219 -7.37 -21.99 18.84
N LYS A 220 -8.09 -21.35 17.91
CA LYS A 220 -7.51 -20.64 16.74
C LYS A 220 -7.24 -19.16 16.99
N SER A 221 -7.90 -18.55 17.96
CA SER A 221 -7.85 -17.10 18.19
C SER A 221 -6.51 -16.60 18.76
N VAL A 222 -5.66 -17.51 19.25
CA VAL A 222 -4.29 -17.19 19.70
C VAL A 222 -3.25 -17.44 18.60
N SER A 223 -3.58 -18.22 17.55
CA SER A 223 -2.65 -18.51 16.45
C SER A 223 -2.88 -17.70 15.17
N SER A 224 -4.11 -17.25 14.89
CA SER A 224 -4.43 -16.50 13.67
C SER A 224 -4.14 -15.00 13.74
N ALA A 225 -3.97 -14.43 14.94
CA ALA A 225 -3.73 -13.00 15.12
C ALA A 225 -2.31 -12.55 14.75
N VAL A 226 -1.42 -13.48 14.38
CA VAL A 226 0.01 -13.22 14.14
C VAL A 226 0.53 -14.00 12.91
N SER A 227 -0.28 -14.19 11.86
CA SER A 227 0.19 -14.86 10.62
C SER A 227 -0.30 -14.19 9.32
N GLY A 228 -0.53 -12.88 9.34
CA GLY A 228 -1.33 -12.21 8.32
C GLY A 228 -0.58 -11.42 7.24
N LEU A 229 0.68 -11.75 6.92
CA LEU A 229 1.43 -11.00 5.88
C LEU A 229 2.15 -11.90 4.89
N TYR A 230 2.65 -13.01 5.39
CA TYR A 230 3.07 -14.16 4.62
C TYR A 230 2.29 -15.35 5.15
N THR A 231 1.72 -16.18 4.28
CA THR A 231 1.08 -17.43 4.70
C THR A 231 2.07 -18.38 5.39
N VAL A 232 3.37 -18.06 5.31
CA VAL A 232 4.50 -18.73 5.97
C VAL A 232 5.26 -17.69 6.80
N ARG A 233 5.31 -17.87 8.13
CA ARG A 233 5.85 -16.89 9.10
C ARG A 233 7.33 -16.49 8.91
N ASP A 234 8.09 -17.24 8.12
CA ASP A 234 9.55 -17.12 7.99
C ASP A 234 10.00 -16.91 6.53
N HIS A 235 9.08 -16.56 5.62
CA HIS A 235 9.46 -16.29 4.23
C HIS A 235 10.00 -14.87 4.07
N VAL A 236 11.25 -14.76 3.61
CA VAL A 236 11.87 -13.50 3.18
C VAL A 236 12.03 -13.58 1.66
N PRO A 237 11.27 -12.77 0.89
CA PRO A 237 11.36 -12.80 -0.57
C PRO A 237 12.77 -12.52 -1.07
N GLY A 238 13.22 -13.33 -2.02
CA GLY A 238 14.50 -13.08 -2.67
C GLY A 238 15.01 -14.25 -3.48
N LEU A 239 15.51 -13.94 -4.67
CA LEU A 239 16.16 -14.95 -5.52
C LEU A 239 17.44 -15.47 -4.84
N PRO A 240 17.76 -16.77 -4.93
CA PRO A 240 19.07 -17.30 -4.55
C PRO A 240 20.21 -16.57 -5.26
N GLU A 241 21.33 -16.34 -4.58
CA GLU A 241 22.45 -15.55 -5.12
C GLU A 241 22.95 -16.06 -6.48
N ALA A 242 23.11 -17.37 -6.64
CA ALA A 242 23.52 -17.98 -7.91
C ALA A 242 22.52 -17.73 -9.06
N ILE A 243 21.24 -17.50 -8.76
CA ILE A 243 20.24 -17.11 -9.76
C ILE A 243 20.37 -15.61 -10.06
N ARG A 244 20.59 -14.76 -9.06
CA ARG A 244 20.82 -13.32 -9.24
C ARG A 244 22.00 -13.06 -10.16
N ASP A 245 23.12 -13.73 -9.93
CA ASP A 245 24.33 -13.60 -10.76
C ASP A 245 24.05 -13.98 -12.21
N ARG A 246 23.40 -15.13 -12.44
CA ARG A 246 23.04 -15.59 -13.79
C ARG A 246 22.06 -14.65 -14.48
N VAL A 247 21.08 -14.10 -13.75
CA VAL A 247 20.15 -13.12 -14.33
C VAL A 247 20.92 -11.84 -14.68
N ARG A 248 21.77 -11.34 -13.78
CA ARG A 248 22.60 -10.14 -14.01
C ARG A 248 23.45 -10.27 -15.27
N GLU A 249 24.07 -11.42 -15.50
CA GLU A 249 24.85 -11.70 -16.73
C GLU A 249 24.00 -11.71 -18.01
N LEU A 250 22.70 -12.03 -17.89
CA LEU A 250 21.79 -12.08 -19.04
C LEU A 250 21.21 -10.72 -19.39
N LEU A 251 21.04 -9.82 -18.41
CA LEU A 251 20.31 -8.56 -18.58
C LEU A 251 20.98 -7.61 -19.56
N ARG A 252 20.15 -6.84 -20.27
CA ARG A 252 20.56 -5.80 -21.21
C ARG A 252 19.64 -4.59 -21.08
N PRO A 253 20.15 -3.34 -21.29
CA PRO A 253 19.32 -2.14 -21.32
C PRO A 253 18.04 -2.34 -22.13
N GLY A 254 16.91 -1.92 -21.57
CA GLY A 254 15.59 -2.04 -22.18
C GLY A 254 14.84 -3.34 -21.88
N ASP A 255 15.46 -4.30 -21.19
CA ASP A 255 14.75 -5.47 -20.68
C ASP A 255 13.65 -5.06 -19.69
N VAL A 256 12.48 -5.68 -19.78
CA VAL A 256 11.39 -5.53 -18.81
C VAL A 256 11.40 -6.71 -17.87
N LEU A 257 11.61 -6.44 -16.59
CA LEU A 257 11.58 -7.42 -15.51
C LEU A 257 10.16 -7.54 -15.00
N ILE A 258 9.62 -8.75 -15.00
CA ILE A 258 8.32 -9.06 -14.43
C ILE A 258 8.56 -9.95 -13.21
N VAL A 259 8.15 -9.49 -12.02
CA VAL A 259 8.54 -10.12 -10.76
C VAL A 259 7.35 -10.44 -9.87
N ARG A 260 7.55 -11.41 -8.98
CA ARG A 260 6.55 -11.84 -8.00
C ARG A 260 7.20 -12.19 -6.67
N LYS A 261 6.69 -11.61 -5.59
CA LYS A 261 7.05 -11.98 -4.21
C LYS A 261 6.09 -13.03 -3.69
N GLU A 262 6.49 -14.30 -3.61
CA GLU A 262 5.65 -15.36 -3.04
C GLU A 262 5.14 -14.97 -1.65
N HIS A 263 3.91 -15.39 -1.35
CA HIS A 263 3.25 -15.14 -0.08
C HIS A 263 3.02 -13.65 0.28
N ALA A 264 3.39 -12.68 -0.56
CA ALA A 264 3.03 -11.29 -0.36
C ALA A 264 1.52 -11.09 -0.48
N LEU A 265 0.93 -10.30 0.42
CA LEU A 265 -0.50 -10.00 0.45
C LEU A 265 -0.98 -9.50 -0.94
N THR A 266 -0.19 -8.65 -1.60
CA THR A 266 -0.47 -8.05 -2.92
C THR A 266 -0.71 -9.07 -4.04
N ASN A 267 -0.12 -10.27 -3.99
CA ASN A 267 -0.33 -11.30 -5.02
C ASN A 267 -1.74 -11.91 -5.01
N TYR A 268 -2.46 -11.81 -3.89
CA TYR A 268 -3.85 -12.26 -3.82
C TYR A 268 -4.81 -11.20 -4.36
N PHE A 269 -4.30 -10.00 -4.70
CA PHE A 269 -5.08 -8.78 -4.95
C PHE A 269 -4.90 -8.19 -6.35
N LEU A 270 -4.01 -8.75 -7.17
CA LEU A 270 -3.85 -8.39 -8.58
C LEU A 270 -4.14 -9.63 -9.44
N PRO A 271 -4.97 -9.53 -10.50
CA PRO A 271 -5.20 -10.66 -11.38
C PRO A 271 -3.91 -11.09 -12.08
N GLY A 272 -3.75 -12.40 -12.24
CA GLY A 272 -2.58 -12.98 -12.91
C GLY A 272 -1.45 -13.36 -11.95
N TYR A 273 -0.47 -14.07 -12.48
CA TYR A 273 0.66 -14.56 -11.68
C TYR A 273 1.66 -13.44 -11.36
N TRP A 274 1.74 -12.41 -12.21
CA TRP A 274 2.79 -11.41 -12.20
C TRP A 274 2.27 -10.03 -11.73
N PRO A 275 2.52 -9.64 -10.47
CA PRO A 275 1.97 -8.42 -9.88
C PRO A 275 2.74 -7.13 -10.20
N HIS A 276 4.01 -7.23 -10.64
CA HIS A 276 4.89 -6.07 -10.73
C HIS A 276 5.83 -6.13 -11.92
N ALA A 277 6.14 -4.95 -12.47
CA ALA A 277 7.05 -4.75 -13.58
C ALA A 277 8.09 -3.66 -13.26
N ALA A 278 9.30 -3.84 -13.78
CA ALA A 278 10.38 -2.86 -13.70
C ALA A 278 11.15 -2.80 -15.02
N LEU A 279 11.52 -1.59 -15.46
CA LEU A 279 12.33 -1.40 -16.67
C LEU A 279 13.82 -1.41 -16.30
N TYR A 280 14.59 -2.36 -16.84
CA TYR A 280 16.02 -2.41 -16.65
C TYR A 280 16.73 -1.36 -17.51
N LEU A 281 17.45 -0.46 -16.87
CA LEU A 281 18.15 0.64 -17.55
C LEU A 281 19.54 0.22 -18.03
N GLY A 282 20.24 -0.60 -17.25
CA GLY A 282 21.64 -0.93 -17.48
C GLY A 282 22.52 -0.69 -16.26
N THR A 283 23.81 -0.96 -16.40
CA THR A 283 24.82 -0.56 -15.42
C THR A 283 25.15 0.93 -15.53
N CYS A 284 25.63 1.53 -14.43
CA CYS A 284 26.07 2.93 -14.46
C CYS A 284 27.14 3.20 -15.53
N ASP A 285 28.03 2.24 -15.78
CA ASP A 285 29.06 2.34 -16.81
C ASP A 285 28.48 2.32 -18.23
N GLU A 286 27.54 1.40 -18.52
CA GLU A 286 26.84 1.36 -19.81
C GLU A 286 26.05 2.65 -20.08
N LEU A 287 25.34 3.14 -19.07
CA LEU A 287 24.56 4.37 -19.15
C LEU A 287 25.46 5.59 -19.39
N SER A 288 26.62 5.65 -18.73
CA SER A 288 27.59 6.73 -18.93
C SER A 288 28.23 6.67 -20.31
N ALA A 289 28.60 5.47 -20.77
CA ALA A 289 29.17 5.27 -22.11
C ALA A 289 28.19 5.60 -23.24
N ALA A 290 26.88 5.47 -22.98
CA ALA A 290 25.82 5.82 -23.91
C ALA A 290 25.39 7.31 -23.83
N GLU A 291 26.07 8.14 -23.04
CA GLU A 291 25.72 9.55 -22.81
C GLU A 291 24.26 9.72 -22.34
N PHE A 292 23.72 8.71 -21.64
CA PHE A 292 22.30 8.68 -21.25
C PHE A 292 21.91 9.86 -20.36
N GLY A 293 22.85 10.31 -19.52
CA GLY A 293 22.68 11.46 -18.62
C GLY A 293 22.47 12.81 -19.31
N ASP A 294 22.86 12.94 -20.59
CA ASP A 294 22.74 14.20 -21.33
C ASP A 294 21.32 14.48 -21.81
N HIS A 295 20.47 13.45 -21.85
CA HIS A 295 19.08 13.59 -22.26
C HIS A 295 18.29 14.46 -21.27
N GLU A 296 17.42 15.35 -21.77
CA GLU A 296 16.75 16.37 -20.96
C GLU A 296 15.91 15.82 -19.80
N HIS A 297 15.29 14.66 -19.99
CA HIS A 297 14.51 13.95 -18.98
C HIS A 297 15.34 13.11 -18.00
N VAL A 298 16.60 12.82 -18.31
CA VAL A 298 17.49 12.02 -17.47
C VAL A 298 18.35 12.94 -16.59
N ARG A 299 18.85 14.03 -17.17
CA ARG A 299 19.76 14.98 -16.53
C ARG A 299 19.34 15.42 -15.11
N PRO A 300 18.05 15.72 -14.82
CA PRO A 300 17.64 16.12 -13.46
C PRO A 300 17.80 15.01 -12.41
N HIS A 301 17.85 13.75 -12.85
CA HIS A 301 17.90 12.57 -12.00
C HIS A 301 19.26 11.86 -12.07
N TRP A 302 20.20 12.35 -12.86
CA TRP A 302 21.44 11.66 -13.18
C TRP A 302 22.31 11.38 -11.94
N ASP A 303 22.50 12.37 -11.08
CA ASP A 303 23.29 12.22 -9.86
C ASP A 303 22.65 11.20 -8.91
N ASN A 304 21.32 11.25 -8.74
CA ASN A 304 20.56 10.31 -7.93
C ASN A 304 20.60 8.89 -8.51
N LEU A 305 20.55 8.77 -9.84
CA LEU A 305 20.68 7.50 -10.54
C LEU A 305 22.06 6.90 -10.25
N LEU A 306 23.14 7.66 -10.39
CA LEU A 306 24.49 7.14 -10.13
C LEU A 306 24.69 6.77 -8.65
N ALA A 307 24.22 7.62 -7.73
CA ALA A 307 24.36 7.43 -6.28
C ALA A 307 23.35 6.44 -5.66
N CYS A 308 22.41 5.91 -6.45
CA CYS A 308 21.28 5.10 -5.96
C CYS A 308 21.68 3.93 -5.05
N ASP A 309 22.76 3.22 -5.40
CA ASP A 309 23.27 2.07 -4.66
C ASP A 309 24.75 1.89 -5.02
N ALA A 310 25.62 1.90 -4.00
CA ALA A 310 27.05 1.79 -4.18
C ALA A 310 27.52 0.35 -4.41
N ASP A 311 26.76 -0.64 -3.93
CA ASP A 311 27.13 -2.05 -3.94
C ASP A 311 26.51 -2.81 -5.12
N GLU A 312 25.43 -2.30 -5.69
CA GLU A 312 24.79 -2.85 -6.90
C GLU A 312 24.88 -1.80 -8.02
N PRO A 313 25.67 -2.00 -9.10
CA PRO A 313 25.85 -1.00 -10.16
C PRO A 313 24.68 -0.93 -11.17
N CYS A 314 23.80 -1.93 -11.17
CA CYS A 314 22.68 -2.01 -12.11
C CYS A 314 21.50 -1.15 -11.67
N ARG A 315 20.80 -0.53 -12.63
CA ARG A 315 19.67 0.37 -12.37
C ARG A 315 18.39 -0.13 -13.03
N VAL A 316 17.29 0.10 -12.35
CA VAL A 316 15.93 -0.12 -12.85
C VAL A 316 15.08 1.13 -12.63
N HIS A 317 14.08 1.32 -13.48
CA HIS A 317 13.05 2.35 -13.32
C HIS A 317 11.72 1.66 -13.06
N GLU A 318 11.08 1.94 -11.93
CA GLU A 318 9.86 1.25 -11.52
C GLU A 318 8.93 2.14 -10.67
N ALA A 319 7.64 1.90 -10.80
CA ALA A 319 6.60 2.50 -9.97
C ALA A 319 6.20 1.54 -8.84
N LEU A 320 6.46 1.93 -7.61
CA LEU A 320 6.01 1.23 -6.39
C LEU A 320 5.09 2.16 -5.60
N LYS A 321 4.51 1.69 -4.49
CA LYS A 321 3.56 2.45 -3.64
C LYS A 321 4.05 3.84 -3.19
N ASP A 322 5.36 4.07 -3.19
CA ASP A 322 6.06 5.32 -2.89
C ASP A 322 6.37 6.19 -4.13
N GLY A 323 5.90 5.78 -5.31
CA GLY A 323 6.02 6.49 -6.57
C GLY A 323 6.98 5.85 -7.57
N VAL A 324 7.20 6.60 -8.65
CA VAL A 324 8.07 6.23 -9.76
C VAL A 324 9.49 6.67 -9.46
N HIS A 325 10.41 5.73 -9.29
CA HIS A 325 11.81 6.06 -8.97
C HIS A 325 12.79 5.16 -9.70
N VAL A 326 14.03 5.65 -9.82
CA VAL A 326 15.17 4.82 -10.14
C VAL A 326 15.58 4.05 -8.89
N ARG A 327 15.78 2.74 -9.02
CA ARG A 327 16.24 1.85 -7.96
C ARG A 327 17.38 0.97 -8.45
N SER A 328 18.07 0.33 -7.53
CA SER A 328 19.04 -0.70 -7.88
C SER A 328 18.34 -2.02 -8.22
N LEU A 329 19.04 -2.89 -8.93
CA LEU A 329 18.55 -4.22 -9.30
C LEU A 329 18.21 -5.11 -8.08
N SER A 330 18.71 -4.75 -6.90
CA SER A 330 18.33 -5.35 -5.62
C SER A 330 16.82 -5.32 -5.37
N SER A 331 16.12 -4.28 -5.84
CA SER A 331 14.66 -4.13 -5.67
C SER A 331 13.87 -5.27 -6.35
N PRO A 332 13.96 -5.48 -7.68
CA PRO A 332 13.28 -6.62 -8.32
C PRO A 332 13.85 -7.98 -7.87
N PHE A 333 15.13 -8.07 -7.48
CA PHE A 333 15.73 -9.31 -6.95
C PHE A 333 15.24 -9.70 -5.55
N ALA A 334 14.63 -8.78 -4.81
CA ALA A 334 13.87 -9.05 -3.60
C ALA A 334 12.49 -9.70 -3.90
N SER A 335 12.43 -10.55 -4.92
CA SER A 335 11.27 -11.31 -5.37
C SER A 335 11.63 -12.79 -5.51
N ASP A 336 10.64 -13.66 -5.48
CA ASP A 336 10.84 -15.12 -5.49
C ASP A 336 10.77 -15.71 -6.89
N ALA A 337 10.10 -15.01 -7.80
CA ALA A 337 10.09 -15.33 -9.22
C ALA A 337 10.37 -14.09 -10.06
N ILE A 338 11.08 -14.28 -11.16
CA ILE A 338 11.41 -13.25 -12.15
C ILE A 338 11.29 -13.82 -13.56
N THR A 339 10.75 -13.02 -14.48
CA THR A 339 10.77 -13.24 -15.92
C THR A 339 11.38 -12.00 -16.58
N VAL A 340 12.25 -12.23 -17.56
CA VAL A 340 12.88 -11.15 -18.34
C VAL A 340 12.26 -11.14 -19.73
N LEU A 341 11.68 -10.01 -20.12
CA LEU A 341 11.13 -9.77 -21.45
C LEU A 341 12.05 -8.81 -22.20
N ARG A 342 12.66 -9.27 -23.29
CA ARG A 342 13.58 -8.48 -24.10
C ARG A 342 12.90 -7.92 -25.35
N PRO A 343 12.92 -6.60 -25.58
CA PRO A 343 12.46 -6.03 -26.85
C PRO A 343 13.39 -6.46 -28.00
N GLN A 344 12.82 -6.66 -29.19
CA GLN A 344 13.59 -6.95 -30.41
C GLN A 344 13.97 -5.64 -31.12
N LEU A 345 14.63 -4.73 -30.39
CA LEU A 345 15.03 -3.39 -30.85
C LEU A 345 16.54 -3.18 -30.69
N GLY A 346 17.10 -2.25 -31.46
CA GLY A 346 18.50 -1.82 -31.32
C GLY A 346 18.70 -0.87 -30.14
N LEU A 347 19.94 -0.74 -29.64
CA LEU A 347 20.25 0.17 -28.52
C LEU A 347 19.98 1.64 -28.88
N GLU A 348 20.13 1.99 -30.15
CA GLU A 348 19.82 3.29 -30.73
C GLU A 348 18.33 3.67 -30.63
N GLU A 349 17.44 2.68 -30.53
CA GLU A 349 16.01 2.89 -30.29
C GLU A 349 15.67 2.80 -28.80
N ILE A 350 16.33 1.88 -28.09
CA ILE A 350 16.10 1.60 -26.67
C ILE A 350 16.48 2.79 -25.79
N TYR A 351 17.69 3.36 -25.94
CA TYR A 351 18.14 4.45 -25.05
C TYR A 351 17.22 5.68 -25.13
N PRO A 352 16.83 6.20 -26.32
CA PRO A 352 15.86 7.27 -26.39
C PRO A 352 14.49 6.91 -25.80
N ALA A 353 14.04 5.65 -25.93
CA ALA A 353 12.77 5.20 -25.34
C ALA A 353 12.83 5.18 -23.81
N MET A 354 13.89 4.62 -23.23
CA MET A 354 14.15 4.64 -21.79
C MET A 354 14.23 6.07 -21.25
N ALA A 355 14.97 6.95 -21.96
CA ALA A 355 15.12 8.34 -21.59
C ALA A 355 13.78 9.09 -21.56
N ARG A 356 12.85 8.80 -22.49
CA ARG A 356 11.47 9.31 -22.41
C ARG A 356 10.74 8.79 -21.17
N GLY A 357 10.92 7.53 -20.81
CA GLY A 357 10.36 6.96 -19.58
C GLY A 357 10.80 7.71 -18.32
N MET A 358 12.03 8.22 -18.28
CA MET A 358 12.57 9.00 -17.15
C MET A 358 11.82 10.32 -16.89
N PHE A 359 11.02 10.82 -17.86
CA PHE A 359 10.09 11.93 -17.62
C PHE A 359 9.11 11.65 -16.47
N HIS A 360 8.85 10.37 -16.18
CA HIS A 360 7.92 9.96 -15.15
C HIS A 360 8.55 9.84 -13.76
N THR A 361 9.89 9.92 -13.64
CA THR A 361 10.58 9.83 -12.36
C THR A 361 10.10 10.94 -11.40
N GLY A 362 9.75 10.55 -10.18
CA GLY A 362 9.21 11.42 -9.13
C GLY A 362 7.68 11.53 -9.10
N LYS A 363 6.95 10.97 -10.08
CA LYS A 363 5.48 10.94 -10.05
C LYS A 363 4.96 9.98 -8.96
N SER A 364 3.78 10.27 -8.43
CA SER A 364 3.14 9.42 -7.42
C SER A 364 2.60 8.13 -8.02
N TYR A 365 2.43 7.13 -7.18
CA TYR A 365 1.77 5.87 -7.57
C TYR A 365 0.28 6.10 -7.81
N ASP A 366 -0.27 5.46 -8.84
CA ASP A 366 -1.70 5.50 -9.07
C ASP A 366 -2.44 4.36 -8.34
N PHE A 367 -3.03 4.70 -7.19
CA PHE A 367 -3.87 3.76 -6.45
C PHE A 367 -5.26 3.57 -7.06
N ASP A 368 -5.65 4.42 -8.02
CA ASP A 368 -6.94 4.32 -8.72
C ASP A 368 -6.89 3.40 -9.94
N PHE A 369 -5.70 3.10 -10.46
CA PHE A 369 -5.54 2.38 -11.74
C PHE A 369 -6.30 3.10 -12.88
N ASP A 370 -6.26 4.43 -12.87
CA ASP A 370 -6.90 5.28 -13.86
C ASP A 370 -5.96 5.57 -15.02
N PHE A 371 -5.95 4.66 -15.99
CA PHE A 371 -5.12 4.76 -17.21
C PHE A 371 -5.47 5.97 -18.12
N THR A 372 -6.39 6.86 -17.72
CA THR A 372 -6.70 8.10 -18.44
C THR A 372 -5.85 9.29 -18.00
N ARG A 373 -5.14 9.17 -16.86
CA ARG A 373 -4.27 10.23 -16.32
C ARG A 373 -2.81 9.96 -16.64
N ALA A 374 -1.96 10.98 -16.46
CA ALA A 374 -0.52 10.89 -16.74
C ALA A 374 0.36 11.49 -15.62
N ASP A 375 -0.25 12.03 -14.56
CA ASP A 375 0.41 12.63 -13.39
C ASP A 375 0.75 11.59 -12.31
N ARG A 376 0.20 10.36 -12.42
CA ARG A 376 0.47 9.21 -11.56
C ARG A 376 0.56 7.96 -12.42
N LEU A 377 1.30 6.97 -11.95
CA LEU A 377 1.53 5.73 -12.71
C LEU A 377 1.44 4.48 -11.85
N VAL A 378 0.98 3.40 -12.47
CA VAL A 378 1.21 2.02 -11.99
C VAL A 378 2.46 1.42 -12.64
N CYS A 379 2.93 0.28 -12.12
CA CYS A 379 4.18 -0.34 -12.59
C CYS A 379 4.22 -0.75 -14.07
N THR A 380 3.05 -1.00 -14.69
CA THR A 380 2.95 -1.45 -16.08
C THR A 380 2.74 -0.33 -17.10
N GLU A 381 2.42 0.88 -16.65
CA GLU A 381 2.31 2.09 -17.48
C GLU A 381 3.70 2.69 -17.74
#